data_AF-A0AAD8YN63-F1
#
_entry.id   AF-A0AAD8YN63-F1
#
_cell.length_a   1.000
_cell.length_b   1.000
_cell.length_c   1.000
_cell.angle_alpha   90.00
_cell.angle_beta   90.00
_cell.angle_gamma   90.00
#
_symmetry.space_group_name_H-M   'P 1'
#
loop_
_entity.id
_entity.type
_entity.pdbx_description
1 polymer ?
#
loop_
_entity_poly.entity_id
_entity_poly.type
_entity_poly.pdbx_seq_one_letter_code
_entity_poly.pdbx_strand_id
1 'polypeptide(L)'
;MEKKRRFTVSDVHDELFRLSDEEGESDDGSMAASMDSAEQDAFEFGIDAVLDVPEENSPSPPPSERFHTSSGPPPEPSASTPCQSVNTPHTSGLRSHRGSRSTSPPQAKKKLSTPKGAKRSRRAPAIPPPATLEDRWHDASEEDEQPPPLQFRPRRAPGVQLDFQKDYSPSEVFQLFFSQEVLLTLCNNTNKYAAKRTEKGLKRQWTDINADEMLRFISIVIYLGLMKPSAIRDLWRKDHLHSLPFPPSVMTGKRYEAISANLHMSDPAADAINDQLRGQPAYDCLFRLKPLMEQILTACQAHYQPHQNIAVDERMVATNNHRTKK
;
A
#
# COMPACT_ATOMS: atom_id res chain seq x y z
N MET A 1 11.07 -45.24 19.81
CA MET A 1 12.19 -44.50 19.18
C MET A 1 12.01 -44.60 17.67
N GLU A 2 11.38 -43.60 17.06
CA GLU A 2 11.26 -43.52 15.60
C GLU A 2 12.57 -43.02 15.00
N LYS A 3 13.16 -43.79 14.09
CA LYS A 3 14.32 -43.35 13.30
C LYS A 3 13.86 -42.28 12.32
N LYS A 4 14.32 -41.04 12.48
CA LYS A 4 14.24 -40.00 11.46
C LYS A 4 14.89 -40.52 10.17
N ARG A 5 14.10 -40.71 9.11
CA ARG A 5 14.63 -40.89 7.75
C ARG A 5 15.37 -39.62 7.36
N ARG A 6 16.58 -39.76 6.83
CA ARG A 6 17.34 -38.68 6.20
C ARG A 6 17.14 -38.80 4.70
N PHE A 7 16.60 -37.76 4.08
CA PHE A 7 16.46 -37.67 2.63
C PHE A 7 17.80 -37.29 2.01
N THR A 8 18.12 -37.91 0.88
CA THR A 8 19.28 -37.55 0.06
C THR A 8 18.89 -36.43 -0.91
N VAL A 9 19.88 -35.75 -1.49
CA VAL A 9 19.65 -34.67 -2.46
C VAL A 9 18.88 -35.17 -3.69
N SER A 10 19.06 -36.45 -4.06
CA SER A 10 18.29 -37.08 -5.15
C SER A 10 16.83 -37.26 -4.79
N ASP A 11 16.53 -37.64 -3.54
CA ASP A 11 15.14 -37.83 -3.08
C ASP A 11 14.37 -36.51 -3.08
N VAL A 12 15.03 -35.40 -2.71
CA VAL A 12 14.42 -34.06 -2.73
C VAL A 12 14.19 -33.59 -4.17
N HIS A 13 15.10 -33.91 -5.09
CA HIS A 13 14.95 -33.56 -6.50
C HIS A 13 13.76 -34.30 -7.13
N ASP A 14 13.65 -35.61 -6.91
CA ASP A 14 12.56 -36.41 -7.47
C ASP A 14 11.19 -35.99 -6.91
N GLU A 15 11.10 -35.61 -5.64
CA GLU A 15 9.83 -35.18 -5.04
C GLU A 15 9.39 -33.79 -5.52
N LEU A 16 10.34 -32.89 -5.82
CA LEU A 16 10.05 -31.55 -6.32
C LEU A 16 9.56 -31.57 -7.79
N PHE A 17 10.07 -32.48 -8.61
CA PHE A 17 9.72 -32.56 -10.04
C PHE A 17 8.57 -33.52 -10.35
N ARG A 18 8.22 -34.44 -9.44
CA ARG A 18 7.07 -35.34 -9.62
C ARG A 18 5.71 -34.65 -9.48
N LEU A 19 5.66 -33.47 -8.84
CA LEU A 19 4.43 -32.69 -8.65
C LEU A 19 4.05 -31.84 -9.88
N SER A 20 4.85 -31.83 -10.95
CA SER A 20 4.58 -31.01 -12.14
C SER A 20 3.68 -31.67 -13.19
N ASP A 21 3.37 -32.96 -13.06
CA ASP A 21 2.66 -33.73 -14.10
C ASP A 21 1.20 -34.11 -13.75
N GLU A 22 0.64 -33.68 -12.61
CA GLU A 22 -0.75 -33.96 -12.23
C GLU A 22 -1.53 -32.70 -11.83
N GLU A 23 -1.90 -31.87 -12.80
CA GLU A 23 -2.99 -30.90 -12.66
C GLU A 23 -4.01 -31.17 -13.79
N GLY A 24 -5.00 -32.01 -13.47
CA GLY A 24 -6.20 -32.18 -14.28
C GLY A 24 -7.23 -31.13 -13.90
N GLU A 25 -7.73 -30.41 -14.90
CA GLU A 25 -8.81 -29.43 -14.83
C GLU A 25 -10.02 -29.92 -14.03
N SER A 26 -10.44 -29.15 -13.02
CA SER A 26 -11.85 -29.11 -12.61
C SER A 26 -12.33 -27.66 -12.46
N ASP A 27 -13.28 -27.31 -13.32
CA ASP A 27 -14.09 -26.10 -13.29
C ASP A 27 -15.32 -26.38 -12.41
N ASP A 28 -15.40 -25.74 -11.24
CA ASP A 28 -16.67 -25.59 -10.53
C ASP A 28 -16.90 -24.13 -10.08
N GLY A 29 -17.70 -23.44 -10.89
CA GLY A 29 -18.26 -22.14 -10.51
C GLY A 29 -19.20 -22.29 -9.32
N SER A 30 -18.80 -21.75 -8.17
CA SER A 30 -19.68 -21.54 -7.01
C SER A 30 -19.70 -20.07 -6.60
N MET A 31 -20.81 -19.41 -6.95
CA MET A 31 -21.23 -18.09 -6.49
C MET A 31 -21.70 -18.19 -5.03
N ALA A 32 -20.94 -17.66 -4.07
CA ALA A 32 -21.46 -17.37 -2.74
C ALA A 32 -20.69 -16.26 -2.01
N ALA A 33 -21.39 -15.14 -1.83
CA ALA A 33 -21.35 -14.21 -0.70
C ALA A 33 -20.08 -13.38 -0.40
N SER A 34 -20.27 -12.05 -0.42
CA SER A 34 -20.25 -11.14 0.75
C SER A 34 -19.73 -9.76 0.33
N MET A 35 -20.48 -8.67 0.56
CA MET A 35 -20.41 -7.86 1.79
C MET A 35 -18.94 -7.50 2.12
N ASP A 36 -18.48 -6.25 2.14
CA ASP A 36 -19.10 -4.94 2.20
C ASP A 36 -18.11 -3.93 1.59
N SER A 37 -18.47 -3.25 0.51
CA SER A 37 -17.62 -2.26 -0.16
C SER A 37 -17.41 -1.00 0.69
N ALA A 38 -18.17 -0.80 1.77
CA ALA A 38 -18.05 0.38 2.63
C ALA A 38 -16.81 0.35 3.53
N GLU A 39 -16.33 -0.84 3.94
CA GLU A 39 -15.15 -0.96 4.82
C GLU A 39 -13.83 -0.70 4.09
N GLN A 40 -13.82 -0.87 2.75
CA GLN A 40 -12.62 -0.70 1.94
C GLN A 40 -12.44 0.76 1.47
N ASP A 41 -13.54 1.49 1.23
CA ASP A 41 -13.51 2.94 0.96
C ASP A 41 -13.14 3.75 2.23
N ALA A 42 -13.48 3.26 3.42
CA ALA A 42 -13.07 3.82 4.71
C ALA A 42 -11.54 3.87 4.91
N PHE A 43 -10.81 2.92 4.32
CA PHE A 43 -9.34 2.87 4.41
C PHE A 43 -8.66 4.01 3.63
N GLU A 44 -9.25 4.46 2.52
CA GLU A 44 -8.70 5.54 1.71
C GLU A 44 -9.05 6.94 2.26
N PHE A 45 -10.17 7.06 2.99
CA PHE A 45 -10.63 8.34 3.56
C PHE A 45 -10.45 8.48 5.09
N GLY A 46 -10.01 7.44 5.79
CA GLY A 46 -9.72 7.49 7.23
C GLY A 46 -10.94 7.65 8.13
N ILE A 47 -12.12 7.28 7.63
CA ILE A 47 -13.42 7.37 8.32
C ILE A 47 -13.72 6.00 8.94
N ASP A 48 -13.97 5.91 10.25
CA ASP A 48 -14.29 4.64 10.91
C ASP A 48 -15.81 4.55 11.09
N ALA A 49 -16.47 3.76 10.23
CA ALA A 49 -17.93 3.61 10.22
C ALA A 49 -18.50 3.07 11.55
N VAL A 50 -17.67 2.47 12.42
CA VAL A 50 -18.08 2.00 13.75
C VAL A 50 -17.99 3.11 14.80
N LEU A 51 -17.16 4.13 14.60
CA LEU A 51 -16.91 5.20 15.59
C LEU A 51 -17.54 6.55 15.23
N ASP A 52 -17.82 6.81 13.96
CA ASP A 52 -18.30 8.11 13.46
C ASP A 52 -19.83 8.15 13.20
N VAL A 53 -20.62 7.39 13.98
CA VAL A 53 -22.08 7.42 13.89
C VAL A 53 -22.61 8.76 14.43
N PRO A 54 -23.40 9.55 13.65
CA PRO A 54 -24.05 10.75 14.17
C PRO A 54 -24.97 10.42 15.35
N GLU A 55 -24.89 11.23 16.40
CA GLU A 55 -25.51 11.02 17.72
C GLU A 55 -27.06 10.96 17.73
N GLU A 56 -27.72 11.00 16.57
CA GLU A 56 -29.19 11.03 16.47
C GLU A 56 -29.87 9.64 16.39
N ASN A 57 -29.11 8.53 16.39
CA ASN A 57 -29.70 7.20 16.16
C ASN A 57 -29.33 6.10 17.17
N SER A 58 -28.97 6.45 18.41
CA SER A 58 -28.73 5.45 19.46
C SER A 58 -30.04 4.98 20.12
N PRO A 59 -30.33 3.65 20.18
CA PRO A 59 -31.44 3.12 20.96
C PRO A 59 -31.16 3.22 22.46
N SER A 60 -32.14 3.71 23.23
CA SER A 60 -32.08 3.81 24.69
C SER A 60 -31.99 2.44 25.38
N PRO A 61 -31.20 2.30 26.47
CA PRO A 61 -31.05 1.04 27.20
C PRO A 61 -32.30 0.68 28.05
N PRO A 62 -32.58 -0.61 28.28
CA PRO A 62 -33.70 -1.05 29.10
C PRO A 62 -33.47 -0.83 30.61
N PRO A 63 -34.54 -0.71 31.43
CA PRO A 63 -34.41 -0.37 32.84
C PRO A 63 -33.95 -1.56 33.67
N SER A 64 -32.98 -1.33 34.57
CA SER A 64 -32.53 -2.31 35.57
C SER A 64 -33.35 -2.18 36.86
N GLU A 65 -33.81 -3.32 37.37
CA GLU A 65 -34.60 -3.44 38.59
C GLU A 65 -33.83 -3.04 39.86
N ARG A 66 -34.57 -2.45 40.79
CA ARG A 66 -34.12 -1.95 42.09
C ARG A 66 -33.71 -3.08 43.03
N PHE A 67 -32.61 -2.85 43.75
CA PHE A 67 -32.53 -3.27 45.15
C PHE A 67 -32.18 -2.06 46.04
N HIS A 68 -33.00 -1.88 47.06
CA HIS A 68 -32.93 -0.83 48.07
C HIS A 68 -32.01 -1.24 49.23
N THR A 69 -31.19 -0.31 49.73
CA THR A 69 -30.99 0.02 51.17
C THR A 69 -30.18 1.34 51.25
N SER A 70 -30.77 2.45 51.74
CA SER A 70 -30.68 2.96 53.13
C SER A 70 -29.23 3.35 53.51
N SER A 71 -28.80 4.61 53.68
CA SER A 71 -29.30 5.60 54.65
C SER A 71 -28.49 6.93 54.62
N GLY A 72 -29.12 8.07 54.94
CA GLY A 72 -28.51 9.23 55.63
C GLY A 72 -28.06 10.48 54.81
N PRO A 73 -28.58 11.71 55.08
CA PRO A 73 -28.31 12.94 54.30
C PRO A 73 -27.46 13.99 55.11
N PRO A 74 -27.34 15.28 54.70
CA PRO A 74 -26.09 15.94 54.29
C PRO A 74 -25.58 16.99 55.31
N PRO A 75 -24.56 17.80 54.95
CA PRO A 75 -24.90 19.20 54.70
C PRO A 75 -24.17 19.84 53.49
N GLU A 76 -24.80 20.90 53.00
CA GLU A 76 -24.48 21.73 51.85
C GLU A 76 -23.97 23.12 52.35
N PRO A 77 -23.84 24.16 51.51
CA PRO A 77 -22.66 24.58 50.74
C PRO A 77 -21.99 25.86 51.29
N SER A 78 -20.89 26.30 50.66
CA SER A 78 -20.51 27.71 50.69
C SER A 78 -19.98 28.18 49.33
N ALA A 79 -20.60 29.28 48.92
CA ALA A 79 -20.54 29.93 47.63
C ALA A 79 -19.28 30.75 47.41
N SER A 80 -18.97 31.03 46.14
CA SER A 80 -18.52 32.35 45.65
C SER A 80 -18.65 32.40 44.12
N THR A 81 -19.62 33.19 43.65
CA THR A 81 -19.71 33.79 42.30
C THR A 81 -19.25 35.27 42.44
N PRO A 82 -19.46 36.21 41.48
CA PRO A 82 -19.25 36.28 40.01
C PRO A 82 -18.42 37.54 39.61
N CYS A 83 -18.11 37.70 38.31
CA CYS A 83 -18.10 38.98 37.55
C CYS A 83 -18.21 38.58 36.06
N GLN A 84 -19.26 38.77 35.26
CA GLN A 84 -20.01 39.97 34.82
C GLN A 84 -19.14 41.13 34.30
N SER A 85 -19.21 41.43 33.00
CA SER A 85 -19.79 42.69 32.46
C SER A 85 -19.69 42.73 30.91
N VAL A 86 -20.77 42.63 30.11
CA VAL A 86 -21.81 43.61 29.66
C VAL A 86 -21.42 44.44 28.40
N ASN A 87 -22.12 44.13 27.29
CA ASN A 87 -22.71 44.91 26.17
C ASN A 87 -22.00 46.11 25.45
N THR A 88 -22.02 45.98 24.10
CA THR A 88 -22.39 46.91 22.97
C THR A 88 -22.75 48.39 23.28
N PRO A 89 -22.74 49.39 22.33
CA PRO A 89 -23.21 49.28 20.91
C PRO A 89 -22.72 50.31 19.83
N HIS A 90 -23.26 50.13 18.60
CA HIS A 90 -23.70 51.14 17.58
C HIS A 90 -22.80 51.66 16.41
N THR A 91 -23.27 51.29 15.18
CA THR A 91 -23.58 52.10 13.96
C THR A 91 -22.46 52.86 13.23
N SER A 92 -22.34 52.87 11.89
CA SER A 92 -23.36 53.26 10.89
C SER A 92 -22.83 53.17 9.44
N GLY A 93 -23.75 53.12 8.45
CA GLY A 93 -23.60 53.66 7.08
C GLY A 93 -23.32 52.64 5.94
N LEU A 94 -24.29 52.03 5.23
CA LEU A 94 -25.20 52.50 4.15
C LEU A 94 -24.60 52.73 2.74
N ARG A 95 -25.16 51.96 1.77
CA ARG A 95 -25.48 52.20 0.34
C ARG A 95 -24.95 51.06 -0.54
N SER A 96 -25.75 50.06 -0.93
CA SER A 96 -26.83 50.04 -1.95
C SER A 96 -26.40 50.51 -3.33
N HIS A 97 -26.26 49.57 -4.27
CA HIS A 97 -26.92 49.63 -5.57
C HIS A 97 -27.15 48.23 -6.15
N ARG A 98 -28.17 48.16 -7.00
CA ARG A 98 -29.09 47.07 -7.32
C ARG A 98 -29.06 46.82 -8.83
N GLY A 99 -29.31 45.58 -9.25
CA GLY A 99 -29.80 45.23 -10.61
C GLY A 99 -28.96 44.13 -11.29
N SER A 100 -29.37 42.86 -11.28
CA SER A 100 -30.37 42.20 -12.17
C SER A 100 -29.78 41.83 -13.55
N ARG A 101 -29.50 40.52 -13.81
CA ARG A 101 -30.28 39.56 -14.66
C ARG A 101 -30.38 40.00 -16.15
N SER A 102 -30.22 39.17 -17.20
CA SER A 102 -30.25 37.72 -17.38
C SER A 102 -29.75 37.28 -18.81
N THR A 103 -29.35 36.01 -18.93
CA THR A 103 -29.68 34.98 -19.96
C THR A 103 -29.78 35.29 -21.49
N SER A 104 -28.82 34.75 -22.27
CA SER A 104 -28.92 33.79 -23.43
C SER A 104 -29.82 34.05 -24.69
N PRO A 105 -29.80 33.21 -25.77
CA PRO A 105 -29.17 33.36 -27.13
C PRO A 105 -30.23 33.29 -28.30
N PRO A 106 -30.03 32.72 -29.54
CA PRO A 106 -29.05 32.81 -30.66
C PRO A 106 -29.68 33.12 -32.09
N GLN A 107 -28.88 32.96 -33.18
CA GLN A 107 -29.24 32.77 -34.64
C GLN A 107 -29.49 34.03 -35.53
N ALA A 108 -29.31 34.11 -36.87
CA ALA A 108 -28.57 33.41 -37.93
C ALA A 108 -28.72 34.16 -39.31
N LYS A 109 -27.69 34.14 -40.18
CA LYS A 109 -27.64 34.23 -41.68
C LYS A 109 -28.08 35.51 -42.46
N LYS A 110 -27.20 36.06 -43.35
CA LYS A 110 -27.10 35.81 -44.83
C LYS A 110 -26.10 36.77 -45.58
N LYS A 111 -25.41 36.16 -46.57
CA LYS A 111 -24.65 36.56 -47.81
C LYS A 111 -24.65 38.04 -48.26
N LEU A 112 -23.67 38.64 -48.97
CA LEU A 112 -22.93 38.25 -50.21
C LEU A 112 -21.81 39.33 -50.43
N SER A 113 -20.55 39.08 -50.82
CA SER A 113 -20.06 39.06 -52.22
C SER A 113 -18.53 39.25 -52.22
N THR A 114 -17.84 38.67 -53.20
CA THR A 114 -16.38 38.63 -53.40
C THR A 114 -15.83 39.89 -54.09
N PRO A 115 -14.50 40.15 -54.02
CA PRO A 115 -13.72 39.90 -55.23
C PRO A 115 -12.38 39.18 -55.02
N LYS A 116 -11.91 38.61 -56.12
CA LYS A 116 -10.73 37.76 -56.30
C LYS A 116 -9.42 38.57 -56.28
N GLY A 117 -8.36 37.94 -55.78
CA GLY A 117 -7.07 37.92 -56.48
C GLY A 117 -5.87 38.54 -55.76
N ALA A 118 -5.17 37.74 -54.95
CA ALA A 118 -3.70 37.77 -54.86
C ALA A 118 -3.20 36.43 -54.30
N LYS A 119 -2.56 35.61 -55.15
CA LYS A 119 -1.93 34.35 -54.76
C LYS A 119 -0.72 34.63 -53.86
N ARG A 120 -0.86 34.52 -52.53
CA ARG A 120 0.30 34.34 -51.64
C ARG A 120 0.68 32.87 -51.67
N SER A 121 1.83 32.59 -52.29
CA SER A 121 2.51 31.31 -52.25
C SER A 121 2.65 30.85 -50.79
N ARG A 122 1.93 29.79 -50.41
CA ARG A 122 2.16 29.10 -49.14
C ARG A 122 3.47 28.33 -49.28
N ARG A 123 4.55 28.89 -48.75
CA ARG A 123 5.82 28.18 -48.59
C ARG A 123 5.54 26.97 -47.69
N ALA A 124 5.71 25.76 -48.22
CA ALA A 124 5.65 24.54 -47.44
C ALA A 124 6.66 24.63 -46.28
N PRO A 125 6.34 24.09 -45.08
CA PRO A 125 7.33 24.00 -44.02
C PRO A 125 8.53 23.21 -44.55
N ALA A 126 9.73 23.76 -44.32
CA ALA A 126 10.97 23.13 -44.74
C ALA A 126 11.05 21.73 -44.13
N ILE A 127 11.19 20.72 -45.01
CA ILE A 127 11.49 19.35 -44.62
C ILE A 127 12.80 19.41 -43.84
N PRO A 128 12.88 18.88 -42.60
CA PRO A 128 14.16 18.80 -41.90
C PRO A 128 15.16 18.06 -42.79
N PRO A 129 16.46 18.41 -42.75
CA PRO A 129 17.46 17.69 -43.53
C PRO A 129 17.33 16.18 -43.24
N PRO A 130 17.45 15.32 -44.27
CA PRO A 130 17.37 13.88 -44.05
C PRO A 130 18.38 13.52 -42.96
N ALA A 131 17.95 12.73 -41.98
CA ALA A 131 18.85 12.11 -41.02
C ALA A 131 20.03 11.53 -41.81
N THR A 132 21.25 11.71 -41.31
CA THR A 132 22.42 10.99 -41.80
C THR A 132 22.05 9.51 -41.95
N LEU A 133 22.55 8.83 -42.97
CA LEU A 133 22.19 7.43 -43.28
C LEU A 133 22.28 6.50 -42.06
N GLU A 134 23.09 6.85 -41.07
CA GLU A 134 23.31 6.14 -39.80
C GLU A 134 22.16 6.27 -38.77
N ASP A 135 21.30 7.29 -38.86
CA ASP A 135 20.20 7.54 -37.91
C ASP A 135 18.80 7.30 -38.54
N ARG A 136 18.75 6.67 -39.71
CA ARG A 136 17.49 6.31 -40.38
C ARG A 136 17.00 4.96 -39.82
N TRP A 137 15.71 4.88 -39.51
CA TRP A 137 15.05 3.59 -39.31
C TRP A 137 15.21 2.72 -40.57
N HIS A 138 15.88 1.58 -40.42
CA HIS A 138 16.02 0.60 -41.50
C HIS A 138 14.65 0.06 -41.92
N ASP A 139 14.46 -0.15 -43.22
CA ASP A 139 13.24 -0.73 -43.77
C ASP A 139 13.41 -2.21 -44.11
N ALA A 140 12.32 -2.89 -44.45
CA ALA A 140 12.31 -4.34 -44.69
C ALA A 140 13.11 -4.80 -45.93
N SER A 141 13.71 -3.88 -46.70
CA SER A 141 14.59 -4.21 -47.82
C SER A 141 16.07 -4.35 -47.42
N GLU A 142 16.40 -3.93 -46.21
CA GLU A 142 17.75 -4.04 -45.64
C GLU A 142 17.88 -5.36 -44.88
N GLU A 143 18.98 -6.09 -45.11
CA GLU A 143 19.24 -7.33 -44.37
C GLU A 143 19.63 -7.00 -42.92
N ASP A 144 19.06 -7.75 -41.98
CA ASP A 144 19.41 -7.60 -40.57
C ASP A 144 20.89 -8.00 -40.35
N GLU A 145 21.71 -7.06 -39.90
CA GLU A 145 23.06 -7.36 -39.45
C GLU A 145 23.01 -7.94 -38.02
N GLN A 146 23.44 -9.18 -37.86
CA GLN A 146 23.53 -9.78 -36.53
C GLN A 146 24.62 -9.07 -35.71
N PRO A 147 24.28 -8.45 -34.56
CA PRO A 147 25.29 -7.82 -33.72
C PRO A 147 26.29 -8.88 -33.22
N PRO A 148 27.58 -8.54 -33.06
CA PRO A 148 28.56 -9.45 -32.50
C PRO A 148 28.09 -10.01 -31.16
N PRO A 149 28.27 -11.33 -30.90
CA PRO A 149 27.82 -11.92 -29.65
C PRO A 149 28.53 -11.28 -28.46
N LEU A 150 27.76 -10.82 -27.47
CA LEU A 150 28.30 -10.29 -26.23
C LEU A 150 29.03 -11.40 -25.48
N GLN A 151 30.31 -11.16 -25.14
CA GLN A 151 31.07 -12.11 -24.33
C GLN A 151 30.60 -12.06 -22.88
N PHE A 152 30.21 -13.22 -22.34
CA PHE A 152 29.84 -13.33 -20.94
C PHE A 152 31.06 -13.18 -20.03
N ARG A 153 31.14 -12.03 -19.34
CA ARG A 153 32.25 -11.67 -18.43
C ARG A 153 31.67 -11.23 -17.08
N PRO A 154 31.20 -12.16 -16.23
CA PRO A 154 30.60 -11.80 -14.95
C PRO A 154 31.64 -11.19 -14.00
N ARG A 155 31.23 -10.23 -13.17
CA ARG A 155 32.12 -9.55 -12.20
C ARG A 155 32.64 -10.49 -11.10
N ARG A 156 31.86 -11.54 -10.79
CA ARG A 156 32.14 -12.57 -9.79
C ARG A 156 31.82 -13.94 -10.38
N ALA A 157 32.21 -15.02 -9.70
CA ALA A 157 31.77 -16.36 -10.07
C ALA A 157 30.23 -16.41 -10.08
N PRO A 158 29.58 -16.87 -11.16
CA PRO A 158 28.12 -17.04 -11.19
C PRO A 158 27.60 -17.93 -10.05
N GLY A 159 26.41 -17.62 -9.55
CA GLY A 159 25.75 -18.33 -8.46
C GLY A 159 25.74 -17.56 -7.13
N VAL A 160 25.52 -18.31 -6.05
CA VAL A 160 25.38 -17.79 -4.68
C VAL A 160 26.70 -17.22 -4.18
N GLN A 161 26.65 -16.03 -3.59
CA GLN A 161 27.81 -15.30 -3.06
C GLN A 161 27.90 -15.44 -1.53
N LEU A 162 27.79 -16.66 -1.04
CA LEU A 162 27.89 -17.00 0.39
C LEU A 162 29.11 -17.86 0.67
N ASP A 163 29.60 -17.79 1.90
CA ASP A 163 30.68 -18.66 2.35
C ASP A 163 30.15 -20.07 2.61
N PHE A 164 30.42 -21.00 1.70
CA PHE A 164 30.02 -22.40 1.80
C PHE A 164 30.75 -23.19 2.91
N GLN A 165 31.74 -22.61 3.58
CA GLN A 165 32.34 -23.20 4.79
C GLN A 165 31.52 -22.94 6.05
N LYS A 166 30.57 -22.01 6.00
CA LYS A 166 29.66 -21.70 7.10
C LYS A 166 28.33 -22.42 6.90
N ASP A 167 27.82 -23.02 7.97
CA ASP A 167 26.43 -23.47 8.04
C ASP A 167 25.52 -22.27 8.33
N TYR A 168 24.46 -22.12 7.53
CA TYR A 168 23.44 -21.10 7.73
C TYR A 168 22.11 -21.73 8.11
N SER A 169 21.50 -21.19 9.16
CA SER A 169 20.08 -21.43 9.43
C SER A 169 19.21 -20.68 8.41
N PRO A 170 17.97 -21.15 8.14
CA PRO A 170 17.04 -20.44 7.27
C PRO A 170 16.80 -18.98 7.69
N SER A 171 16.80 -18.69 9.00
CA SER A 171 16.66 -17.33 9.52
C SER A 171 17.89 -16.45 9.26
N GLU A 172 19.10 -17.01 9.24
CA GLU A 172 20.29 -16.25 8.84
C GLU A 172 20.25 -15.91 7.35
N VAL A 173 19.81 -16.86 6.51
CA VAL A 173 19.65 -16.60 5.07
C VAL A 173 18.59 -15.54 4.81
N PHE A 174 17.45 -15.60 5.53
CA PHE A 174 16.41 -14.58 5.44
C PHE A 174 16.91 -13.18 5.83
N GLN A 175 17.71 -13.10 6.90
CA GLN A 175 18.27 -11.83 7.39
C GLN A 175 19.37 -11.24 6.51
N LEU A 176 19.81 -11.93 5.45
CA LEU A 176 20.59 -11.30 4.38
C LEU A 176 19.76 -10.24 3.62
N PHE A 177 18.45 -10.45 3.51
CA PHE A 177 17.51 -9.56 2.82
C PHE A 177 16.83 -8.60 3.80
N PHE A 178 16.46 -9.11 4.97
CA PHE A 178 15.92 -8.32 6.08
C PHE A 178 16.99 -8.14 7.16
N SER A 179 18.02 -7.37 6.83
CA SER A 179 19.11 -7.08 7.76
C SER A 179 18.61 -6.29 8.97
N GLN A 180 19.42 -6.22 10.02
CA GLN A 180 19.11 -5.41 11.21
C GLN A 180 18.79 -3.95 10.85
N GLU A 181 19.49 -3.38 9.85
CA GLU A 181 19.26 -2.02 9.39
C GLU A 181 17.90 -1.87 8.70
N VAL A 182 17.52 -2.83 7.84
CA VAL A 182 16.20 -2.88 7.18
C VAL A 182 15.11 -2.95 8.24
N LEU A 183 15.24 -3.85 9.21
CA LEU A 183 14.27 -4.03 10.29
C LEU A 183 14.11 -2.78 11.13
N LEU A 184 15.22 -2.14 11.53
CA LEU A 184 15.18 -0.89 12.29
C LEU A 184 14.55 0.25 11.50
N THR A 185 14.82 0.33 10.19
CA THR A 185 14.19 1.32 9.31
C THR A 185 12.69 1.13 9.25
N LEU A 186 12.21 -0.10 9.06
CA LEU A 186 10.79 -0.44 9.09
C LEU A 186 10.14 -0.10 10.43
N CYS A 187 10.81 -0.42 11.54
CA CYS A 187 10.33 -0.08 12.88
C CYS A 187 10.18 1.43 13.06
N ASN A 188 11.23 2.19 12.73
CA ASN A 188 11.24 3.65 12.89
C ASN A 188 10.13 4.31 12.07
N ASN A 189 9.97 3.91 10.81
CA ASN A 189 8.96 4.47 9.92
C ASN A 189 7.54 4.09 10.36
N THR A 190 7.32 2.84 10.77
CA THR A 190 6.05 2.35 11.31
C THR A 190 5.67 3.07 12.62
N ASN A 191 6.61 3.26 13.54
CA ASN A 191 6.39 3.98 14.80
C ASN A 191 6.06 5.46 14.55
N LYS A 192 6.83 6.14 13.67
CA LYS A 192 6.53 7.52 13.24
C LYS A 192 5.13 7.63 12.63
N TYR A 193 4.74 6.67 11.80
CA TYR A 193 3.44 6.67 11.15
C TYR A 193 2.30 6.45 12.16
N ALA A 194 2.47 5.51 13.10
CA ALA A 194 1.52 5.28 14.17
C ALA A 194 1.34 6.54 15.05
N ALA A 195 2.43 7.19 15.46
CA ALA A 195 2.39 8.45 16.21
C ALA A 195 1.59 9.54 15.47
N LYS A 196 1.88 9.74 14.17
CA LYS A 196 1.15 10.67 13.31
C LYS A 196 -0.36 10.37 13.23
N ARG A 197 -0.76 9.10 13.28
CA ARG A 197 -2.19 8.71 13.29
C ARG A 197 -2.84 8.92 14.65
N THR A 198 -2.12 8.68 15.73
CA THR A 198 -2.59 8.97 17.10
C THR A 198 -2.82 10.46 17.30
N GLU A 199 -1.91 11.31 16.82
CA GLU A 199 -2.07 12.79 16.83
C GLU A 199 -3.33 13.26 16.08
N LYS A 200 -3.71 12.56 15.01
CA LYS A 200 -4.92 12.84 14.23
C LYS A 200 -6.22 12.35 14.87
N GLY A 201 -6.19 11.91 16.12
CA GLY A 201 -7.38 11.54 16.90
C GLY A 201 -7.70 10.05 16.91
N LEU A 202 -6.85 9.19 16.33
CA LEU A 202 -7.05 7.74 16.40
C LEU A 202 -6.68 7.23 17.80
N LYS A 203 -7.68 6.93 18.64
CA LYS A 203 -7.54 6.54 20.05
C LYS A 203 -7.00 5.11 20.28
N ARG A 204 -6.29 4.52 19.32
CA ARG A 204 -5.69 3.18 19.50
C ARG A 204 -4.39 3.33 20.28
N GLN A 205 -4.27 2.60 21.39
CA GLN A 205 -3.02 2.53 22.14
C GLN A 205 -1.94 1.96 21.22
N TRP A 206 -0.85 2.70 21.05
CA TRP A 206 0.32 2.28 20.29
C TRP A 206 1.52 2.15 21.23
N THR A 207 2.19 1.02 21.13
CA THR A 207 3.51 0.81 21.71
C THR A 207 4.49 0.66 20.56
N ASP A 208 5.63 1.31 20.66
CA ASP A 208 6.66 1.24 19.63
C ASP A 208 7.14 -0.20 19.42
N ILE A 209 7.26 -0.58 18.15
CA ILE A 209 7.83 -1.86 17.74
C ILE A 209 9.34 -1.78 17.69
N ASN A 210 10.00 -2.90 17.99
CA ASN A 210 11.44 -3.10 17.82
C ASN A 210 11.73 -4.16 16.75
N ALA A 211 13.01 -4.37 16.41
CA ALA A 211 13.41 -5.30 15.37
C ALA A 211 12.95 -6.75 15.64
N ASP A 212 13.01 -7.21 16.89
CA ASP A 212 12.56 -8.55 17.27
C ASP A 212 11.05 -8.71 17.07
N GLU A 213 10.26 -7.70 17.45
CA GLU A 213 8.81 -7.70 17.24
C GLU A 213 8.44 -7.62 15.75
N MET A 214 9.20 -6.85 14.96
CA MET A 214 9.03 -6.80 13.51
C MET A 214 9.34 -8.16 12.86
N LEU A 215 10.38 -8.87 13.30
CA LEU A 215 10.66 -10.24 12.84
C LEU A 215 9.52 -11.21 13.20
N ARG A 216 8.95 -11.09 14.40
CA ARG A 216 7.76 -11.86 14.82
C ARG A 216 6.53 -11.54 13.95
N PHE A 217 6.35 -10.29 13.58
CA PHE A 217 5.30 -9.88 12.64
C PHE A 217 5.53 -10.52 11.26
N ILE A 218 6.74 -10.40 10.71
CA ILE A 218 7.08 -10.94 9.40
C ILE A 218 6.98 -12.48 9.37
N SER A 219 7.31 -13.17 10.45
CA SER A 219 7.16 -14.64 10.51
C SER A 219 5.69 -15.08 10.39
N ILE A 220 4.75 -14.30 10.91
CA ILE A 220 3.31 -14.52 10.72
C ILE A 220 2.90 -14.21 9.27
N VAL A 221 3.47 -13.18 8.63
CA VAL A 221 3.24 -12.88 7.21
C VAL A 221 3.73 -14.02 6.31
N ILE A 222 4.90 -14.60 6.59
CA ILE A 222 5.40 -15.78 5.89
C ILE A 222 4.46 -16.97 6.11
N TYR A 223 3.98 -17.16 7.35
CA TYR A 223 3.03 -18.21 7.68
C TYR A 223 1.69 -18.06 6.92
N LEU A 224 1.21 -16.84 6.69
CA LEU A 224 0.07 -16.55 5.80
C LEU A 224 0.33 -16.85 4.33
N GLY A 225 1.59 -16.91 3.89
CA GLY A 225 1.93 -17.40 2.56
C GLY A 225 1.81 -18.92 2.43
N LEU A 226 1.99 -19.64 3.54
CA LEU A 226 1.91 -21.10 3.60
C LEU A 226 0.49 -21.59 3.88
N MET A 227 -0.20 -20.90 4.79
CA MET A 227 -1.58 -21.17 5.16
C MET A 227 -2.50 -20.18 4.46
N LYS A 228 -3.57 -20.66 3.82
CA LYS A 228 -4.57 -19.79 3.19
C LYS A 228 -5.86 -19.78 4.03
N PRO A 229 -5.91 -19.07 5.17
CA PRO A 229 -7.12 -19.01 5.97
C PRO A 229 -8.21 -18.24 5.23
N SER A 230 -9.48 -18.58 5.50
CA SER A 230 -10.64 -17.86 4.98
C SER A 230 -10.65 -16.39 5.41
N ALA A 231 -10.29 -16.11 6.66
CA ALA A 231 -10.07 -14.78 7.17
C ALA A 231 -8.77 -14.73 7.98
N ILE A 232 -8.02 -13.63 7.91
CA ILE A 232 -6.76 -13.46 8.67
C ILE A 232 -6.98 -13.67 10.18
N ARG A 233 -8.15 -13.27 10.70
CA ARG A 233 -8.53 -13.47 12.11
C ARG A 233 -8.62 -14.93 12.51
N ASP A 234 -8.84 -15.85 11.57
CA ASP A 234 -8.90 -17.28 11.83
C ASP A 234 -7.58 -17.83 12.38
N LEU A 235 -6.46 -17.16 12.10
CA LEU A 235 -5.15 -17.52 12.66
C LEU A 235 -5.10 -17.50 14.21
N TRP A 236 -6.00 -16.75 14.85
CA TRP A 236 -6.09 -16.65 16.32
C TRP A 236 -7.35 -17.28 16.90
N ARG A 237 -8.05 -18.13 16.13
CA ARG A 237 -9.18 -18.90 16.63
C ARG A 237 -8.74 -19.87 17.73
N LYS A 238 -9.64 -20.06 18.71
CA LYS A 238 -9.42 -20.90 19.89
C LYS A 238 -10.31 -22.14 19.91
N ASP A 239 -11.14 -22.33 18.90
CA ASP A 239 -11.97 -23.54 18.82
C ASP A 239 -11.10 -24.76 18.48
N HIS A 240 -11.53 -25.91 18.98
CA HIS A 240 -10.77 -27.15 18.93
C HIS A 240 -10.37 -27.59 17.51
N LEU A 241 -11.17 -27.27 16.50
CA LEU A 241 -10.96 -27.74 15.13
C LEU A 241 -10.03 -26.84 14.32
N HIS A 242 -10.00 -25.54 14.61
CA HIS A 242 -9.28 -24.55 13.79
C HIS A 242 -8.20 -23.79 14.57
N SER A 243 -7.89 -24.19 15.81
CA SER A 243 -6.84 -23.54 16.58
C SER A 243 -5.47 -23.82 15.97
N LEU A 244 -4.77 -22.76 15.55
CA LEU A 244 -3.40 -22.85 15.07
C LEU A 244 -2.44 -22.52 16.23
N PRO A 245 -1.46 -23.39 16.55
CA PRO A 245 -0.57 -23.16 17.69
C PRO A 245 0.43 -22.03 17.45
N PHE A 246 0.86 -21.83 16.20
CA PHE A 246 1.97 -20.94 15.88
C PHE A 246 1.64 -19.44 16.01
N PRO A 247 0.67 -18.86 15.28
CA PRO A 247 0.44 -17.41 15.34
C PRO A 247 0.15 -16.85 16.75
N PRO A 248 -0.74 -17.49 17.57
CA PRO A 248 -0.99 -17.05 18.94
C PRO A 248 0.23 -17.16 19.87
N SER A 249 1.16 -18.07 19.60
CA SER A 249 2.41 -18.21 20.38
C SER A 249 3.43 -17.10 20.09
N VAL A 250 3.34 -16.47 18.91
CA VAL A 250 4.28 -15.44 18.45
C VAL A 250 3.81 -14.04 18.83
N MET A 251 2.53 -13.73 18.60
CA MET A 251 1.95 -12.41 18.82
C MET A 251 0.44 -12.50 19.01
N THR A 252 -0.16 -11.57 19.75
CA THR A 252 -1.63 -11.48 19.84
C THR A 252 -2.23 -10.96 18.53
N GLY A 253 -3.41 -11.44 18.14
CA GLY A 253 -4.09 -10.98 16.93
C GLY A 253 -4.34 -9.46 16.92
N LYS A 254 -4.69 -8.87 18.07
CA LYS A 254 -4.84 -7.41 18.21
C LYS A 254 -3.55 -6.66 17.89
N ARG A 255 -2.41 -7.16 18.34
CA ARG A 255 -1.11 -6.54 18.05
C ARG A 255 -0.72 -6.72 16.59
N TYR A 256 -0.96 -7.89 16.00
CA TYR A 256 -0.76 -8.12 14.57
C TYR A 256 -1.60 -7.16 13.72
N GLU A 257 -2.90 -7.00 14.03
CA GLU A 257 -3.78 -6.05 13.33
C GLU A 257 -3.29 -4.61 13.49
N ALA A 258 -2.85 -4.23 14.70
CA ALA A 258 -2.31 -2.90 14.94
C ALA A 258 -1.04 -2.62 14.11
N ILE A 259 -0.10 -3.58 14.04
CA ILE A 259 1.11 -3.45 13.22
C ILE A 259 0.73 -3.42 11.74
N SER A 260 -0.12 -4.34 11.28
CA SER A 260 -0.59 -4.40 9.89
C SER A 260 -1.20 -3.07 9.44
N ALA A 261 -1.99 -2.43 10.31
CA ALA A 261 -2.65 -1.16 10.00
C ALA A 261 -1.72 0.06 10.04
N ASN A 262 -0.48 -0.08 10.54
CA ASN A 262 0.49 1.02 10.65
C ASN A 262 1.81 0.75 9.91
N LEU A 263 1.98 -0.45 9.33
CA LEU A 263 3.20 -0.85 8.64
C LEU A 263 3.54 0.17 7.56
N HIS A 264 4.76 0.71 7.64
CA HIS A 264 5.14 1.83 6.79
C HIS A 264 6.64 1.76 6.43
N MET A 265 6.94 1.75 5.13
CA MET A 265 8.30 1.46 4.62
C MET A 265 9.17 2.71 4.42
N SER A 266 8.57 3.88 4.29
CA SER A 266 9.22 5.18 3.98
C SER A 266 9.08 6.17 5.14
N ASP A 267 9.79 7.29 5.13
CA ASP A 267 9.58 8.30 6.18
C ASP A 267 8.24 9.03 5.97
N PRO A 268 7.28 9.01 6.93
CA PRO A 268 6.00 9.70 6.82
C PRO A 268 6.08 11.21 6.58
N ALA A 269 7.21 11.85 6.90
CA ALA A 269 7.47 13.26 6.60
C ALA A 269 7.84 13.46 5.12
N ALA A 270 8.68 12.56 4.58
CA ALA A 270 9.07 12.60 3.18
C ALA A 270 7.90 12.25 2.25
N ASP A 271 7.02 11.35 2.70
CA ASP A 271 5.76 11.06 1.99
C ASP A 271 4.90 12.29 1.81
N ALA A 272 4.80 13.14 2.84
CA ALA A 272 4.00 14.36 2.77
C ALA A 272 4.54 15.34 1.72
N ILE A 273 5.86 15.32 1.47
CA ILE A 273 6.49 16.10 0.41
C ILE A 273 6.16 15.48 -0.95
N ASN A 274 6.33 14.16 -1.11
CA ASN A 274 5.99 13.47 -2.35
C ASN A 274 4.50 13.61 -2.70
N ASP A 275 3.61 13.50 -1.72
CA ASP A 275 2.16 13.63 -1.92
C ASP A 275 1.76 15.03 -2.43
N GLN A 276 2.50 16.08 -2.08
CA GLN A 276 2.29 17.44 -2.64
C GLN A 276 2.66 17.54 -4.12
N LEU A 277 3.50 16.64 -4.63
CA LEU A 277 3.90 16.60 -6.02
C LEU A 277 2.88 15.88 -6.90
N ARG A 278 1.83 15.27 -6.34
CA ARG A 278 0.85 14.46 -7.09
C ARG A 278 0.30 15.22 -8.30
N GLY A 279 0.41 14.60 -9.48
CA GLY A 279 0.02 15.20 -10.77
C GLY A 279 1.13 16.00 -11.47
N GLN A 280 2.30 16.15 -10.83
CA GLN A 280 3.49 16.76 -11.41
C GLN A 280 4.47 15.66 -11.90
N PRO A 281 5.36 15.97 -12.88
CA PRO A 281 6.36 15.00 -13.35
C PRO A 281 7.33 14.50 -12.26
N ALA A 282 7.52 15.27 -11.19
CA ALA A 282 8.37 14.91 -10.06
C ALA A 282 7.69 13.97 -9.04
N TYR A 283 6.39 13.66 -9.20
CA TYR A 283 5.70 12.73 -8.34
C TYR A 283 6.18 11.30 -8.53
N ASP A 284 6.55 10.66 -7.44
CA ASP A 284 6.93 9.26 -7.43
C ASP A 284 5.79 8.41 -6.86
N CYS A 285 5.14 7.64 -7.73
CA CYS A 285 4.02 6.79 -7.34
C CYS A 285 4.42 5.59 -6.46
N LEU A 286 5.70 5.20 -6.49
CA LEU A 286 6.22 4.08 -5.70
C LEU A 286 6.98 4.53 -4.45
N PHE A 287 7.04 5.84 -4.20
CA PHE A 287 7.85 6.46 -3.14
C PHE A 287 7.74 5.73 -1.80
N ARG A 288 6.52 5.34 -1.42
CA ARG A 288 6.27 4.69 -0.13
C ARG A 288 6.93 3.32 0.00
N LEU A 289 7.05 2.58 -1.11
CA LEU A 289 7.62 1.23 -1.18
C LEU A 289 9.11 1.23 -1.51
N LYS A 290 9.58 2.25 -2.23
CA LYS A 290 10.95 2.32 -2.77
C LYS A 290 12.06 2.01 -1.75
N PRO A 291 12.04 2.53 -0.51
CA PRO A 291 13.12 2.27 0.44
C PRO A 291 13.34 0.78 0.69
N LEU A 292 12.26 0.03 0.98
CA LEU A 292 12.35 -1.42 1.17
C LEU A 292 12.73 -2.13 -0.13
N MET A 293 12.15 -1.72 -1.27
CA MET A 293 12.46 -2.31 -2.57
C MET A 293 13.94 -2.18 -2.92
N GLU A 294 14.54 -1.01 -2.74
CA GLU A 294 15.96 -0.74 -3.01
C GLU A 294 16.88 -1.54 -2.08
N GLN A 295 16.51 -1.67 -0.79
CA GLN A 295 17.25 -2.51 0.15
C GLN A 295 17.23 -3.98 -0.26
N ILE A 296 16.07 -4.51 -0.67
CA ILE A 296 15.95 -5.89 -1.15
C ILE A 296 16.72 -6.09 -2.47
N LEU A 297 16.64 -5.15 -3.41
CA LEU A 297 17.40 -5.20 -4.66
C LEU A 297 18.91 -5.20 -4.40
N THR A 298 19.37 -4.38 -3.45
CA THR A 298 20.77 -4.34 -3.03
C THR A 298 21.21 -5.69 -2.47
N ALA A 299 20.40 -6.32 -1.61
CA ALA A 299 20.68 -7.64 -1.07
C ALA A 299 20.71 -8.72 -2.18
N CYS A 300 19.76 -8.71 -3.11
CA CYS A 300 19.76 -9.62 -4.27
C CYS A 300 21.05 -9.51 -5.09
N GLN A 301 21.47 -8.28 -5.39
CA GLN A 301 22.71 -8.02 -6.12
C GLN A 301 23.96 -8.40 -5.30
N ALA A 302 23.94 -8.23 -3.99
CA ALA A 302 25.05 -8.60 -3.12
C ALA A 302 25.25 -10.13 -3.07
N HIS A 303 24.16 -10.89 -2.91
CA HIS A 303 24.20 -12.31 -2.57
C HIS A 303 24.06 -13.27 -3.74
N TYR A 304 23.79 -12.78 -4.95
CA TYR A 304 23.70 -13.61 -6.14
C TYR A 304 24.33 -12.95 -7.37
N GLN A 305 25.08 -13.73 -8.15
CA GLN A 305 25.59 -13.35 -9.47
C GLN A 305 24.84 -14.18 -10.53
N PRO A 306 24.07 -13.56 -11.45
CA PRO A 306 23.41 -14.29 -12.51
C PRO A 306 24.36 -15.06 -13.42
N HIS A 307 23.86 -16.17 -13.97
CA HIS A 307 24.51 -16.91 -15.05
C HIS A 307 24.29 -16.21 -16.40
N GLN A 308 24.88 -16.75 -17.46
CA GLN A 308 24.84 -16.17 -18.80
C GLN A 308 23.42 -16.02 -19.36
N ASN A 309 22.57 -17.02 -19.11
CA ASN A 309 21.23 -17.07 -19.65
C ASN A 309 20.24 -16.60 -18.58
N ILE A 310 19.47 -15.56 -18.89
CA ILE A 310 18.44 -14.99 -18.02
C ILE A 310 17.11 -14.98 -18.76
N ALA A 311 16.03 -15.23 -18.02
CA ALA A 311 14.67 -15.01 -18.51
C ALA A 311 14.13 -13.74 -17.86
N VAL A 312 13.44 -12.91 -18.65
CA VAL A 312 12.75 -11.72 -18.17
C VAL A 312 11.28 -11.92 -18.46
N ASP A 313 10.48 -11.83 -17.41
CA ASP A 313 9.04 -11.99 -17.49
C ASP A 313 8.36 -10.98 -16.56
N GLU A 314 7.09 -10.69 -16.84
CA GLU A 314 6.26 -9.82 -16.02
C GLU A 314 5.47 -10.63 -15.00
N ARG A 315 5.43 -10.14 -13.76
CA ARG A 315 4.58 -10.71 -12.71
C ARG A 315 3.56 -9.67 -12.26
N MET A 316 2.29 -10.00 -12.47
CA MET A 316 1.18 -9.17 -11.98
C MET A 316 0.81 -9.55 -10.56
N VAL A 317 0.73 -8.55 -9.68
CA VAL A 317 0.15 -8.69 -8.34
C VAL A 317 -1.26 -8.11 -8.41
N ALA A 318 -2.28 -8.95 -8.26
CA ALA A 318 -3.66 -8.51 -8.29
C ALA A 318 -3.93 -7.54 -7.12
N THR A 319 -4.52 -6.39 -7.42
CA THR A 319 -4.97 -5.43 -6.42
C THR A 319 -6.43 -5.12 -6.67
N ASN A 320 -7.30 -5.32 -5.66
CA ASN A 320 -8.72 -4.99 -5.74
C ASN A 320 -9.00 -3.48 -5.51
N ASN A 321 -8.05 -2.62 -5.87
CA ASN A 321 -8.29 -1.18 -5.80
C ASN A 321 -9.11 -0.76 -7.02
N HIS A 322 -10.34 -0.31 -6.79
CA HIS A 322 -11.11 0.43 -7.76
C HIS A 322 -10.38 1.74 -8.08
N ARG A 323 -9.48 1.72 -9.06
CA ARG A 323 -9.02 2.95 -9.70
C ARG A 323 -10.23 3.56 -10.39
N THR A 324 -10.95 4.44 -9.70
CA THR A 324 -11.89 5.34 -10.33
C THR A 324 -11.10 6.11 -11.39
N LYS A 325 -11.37 5.80 -12.67
CA LYS A 325 -10.87 6.60 -13.79
C LYS A 325 -11.46 7.99 -13.62
N LYS A 326 -10.64 8.96 -13.24
CA LYS A 326 -10.92 10.39 -13.45
C LYS A 326 -10.51 10.77 -14.87
#